data_AF-A0A9W8LE33-F1
#
_entry.id   AF-A0A9W8LE33-F1
#
_cell.length_a   1.000
_cell.length_b   1.000
_cell.length_c   1.000
_cell.angle_alpha   90.00
_cell.angle_beta   90.00
_cell.angle_gamma   90.00
#
_symmetry.space_group_name_H-M   'P 1'
#
loop_
_entity.id
_entity.type
_entity.pdbx_description
1 polymer ?
#
loop_
_entity_poly.entity_id
_entity_poly.type
_entity_poly.pdbx_seq_one_letter_code
_entity_poly.pdbx_strand_id
1 'polypeptide(L)'
;MDSEINPKYQSTAAIVEQVLKQVLSVVVPGISVASLCSYADSLVSAYTKSVHRKETEIERGASYPATVSVNNIIQNCSPSPSEDTLLQEGDVVKIEVGAHIDGYVASAAHTVVATNHPGAEVEDRRADAISAAFYGSEVAVRMIRPGQSPRNLVKALGLVAAGFGCTVAEDTFTCQLDRFVMSGPNTFANRFNPDVPAPDFTFETGEMYTIDCTMSTGSGVARASTLDPAVYQRDVNHQYALKLRTSRALFSEVCKRYSVFPFLMRDIVDANQSIKAGVAECVKSQLLVPFAVTMDKKAGSVVAQFKLTVMCHYSGPIRITRALPMAGNIRSATVVPESSEIGQILALDCGQAALPDLPRLKTQIQPPVPTQQQQSSAMDTC
;
A
#
# COMPACT_ATOMS: atom_id res chain seq x y z
N MET A 1 0.07 3.56 -32.58
CA MET A 1 0.98 4.22 -31.64
C MET A 1 1.23 3.23 -30.55
N ASP A 2 2.45 2.68 -30.50
CA ASP A 2 2.77 1.57 -29.62
C ASP A 2 2.62 1.98 -28.16
N SER A 3 1.63 1.38 -27.53
CA SER A 3 1.26 1.45 -26.11
C SER A 3 2.23 0.64 -25.25
N GLU A 4 3.52 0.77 -25.53
CA GLU A 4 4.56 0.01 -24.82
C GLU A 4 4.70 0.56 -23.40
N ILE A 5 4.54 -0.31 -22.41
CA ILE A 5 4.71 0.04 -21.00
C ILE A 5 6.15 0.49 -20.81
N ASN A 6 6.35 1.68 -20.22
CA ASN A 6 7.70 2.18 -19.95
C ASN A 6 8.48 1.14 -19.11
N PRO A 7 9.70 0.75 -19.52
CA PRO A 7 10.50 -0.24 -18.79
C PRO A 7 10.75 0.11 -17.32
N LYS A 8 10.72 1.39 -16.95
CA LYS A 8 10.83 1.82 -15.55
C LYS A 8 9.62 1.39 -14.72
N TYR A 9 8.39 1.41 -15.26
CA TYR A 9 7.24 0.82 -14.57
C TYR A 9 7.44 -0.69 -14.34
N GLN A 10 7.95 -1.42 -15.33
CA GLN A 10 8.19 -2.87 -15.22
C GLN A 10 9.27 -3.16 -14.16
N SER A 11 10.39 -2.44 -14.19
CA SER A 11 11.44 -2.55 -13.17
C SER A 11 10.89 -2.23 -11.78
N THR A 12 10.15 -1.13 -11.60
CA THR A 12 9.56 -0.75 -10.32
C THR A 12 8.57 -1.80 -9.81
N ALA A 13 7.72 -2.35 -10.69
CA ALA A 13 6.76 -3.39 -10.35
C ALA A 13 7.42 -4.71 -9.96
N ALA A 14 8.50 -5.10 -10.64
CA ALA A 14 9.31 -6.27 -10.26
C ALA A 14 9.88 -6.11 -8.85
N ILE A 15 10.35 -4.90 -8.50
CA ILE A 15 10.85 -4.59 -7.16
C ILE A 15 9.75 -4.74 -6.12
N VAL A 16 8.60 -4.10 -6.34
CA VAL A 16 7.43 -4.17 -5.44
C VAL A 16 7.03 -5.61 -5.18
N GLU A 17 6.91 -6.43 -6.24
CA GLU A 17 6.55 -7.85 -6.10
C GLU A 17 7.62 -8.64 -5.33
N GLN A 18 8.90 -8.44 -5.63
CA GLN A 18 10.00 -9.14 -4.98
C GLN A 18 10.14 -8.78 -3.50
N VAL A 19 9.90 -7.51 -3.15
CA VAL A 19 9.86 -7.05 -1.75
C VAL A 19 8.68 -7.68 -1.04
N LEU A 20 7.48 -7.57 -1.62
CA LEU A 20 6.25 -8.07 -1.00
C LEU A 20 6.34 -9.59 -0.74
N LYS A 21 6.86 -10.38 -1.68
CA LYS A 21 7.12 -11.82 -1.47
C LYS A 21 8.06 -12.10 -0.30
N GLN A 22 9.16 -11.36 -0.19
CA GLN A 22 10.12 -11.54 0.91
C GLN A 22 9.50 -11.16 2.26
N VAL A 23 8.79 -10.04 2.33
CA VAL A 23 8.17 -9.57 3.57
C VAL A 23 7.05 -10.53 4.00
N LEU A 24 6.20 -10.97 3.08
CA LEU A 24 5.13 -11.93 3.37
C LEU A 24 5.67 -13.27 3.90
N SER A 25 6.84 -13.72 3.43
CA SER A 25 7.43 -15.00 3.85
C SER A 25 7.87 -15.05 5.32
N VAL A 26 7.92 -13.90 6.00
CA VAL A 26 8.37 -13.77 7.39
C VAL A 26 7.26 -13.25 8.31
N VAL A 27 6.02 -13.18 7.83
CA VAL A 27 4.85 -12.79 8.65
C VAL A 27 4.41 -13.97 9.51
N VAL A 28 4.94 -14.02 10.73
CA VAL A 28 4.57 -15.01 11.74
C VAL A 28 4.36 -14.32 13.10
N PRO A 29 3.64 -14.95 14.04
CA PRO A 29 3.46 -14.41 15.38
C PRO A 29 4.79 -14.15 16.09
N GLY A 30 4.81 -13.10 16.93
CA GLY A 30 5.99 -12.65 17.66
C GLY A 30 6.93 -11.75 16.87
N ILE A 31 6.66 -11.49 15.59
CA ILE A 31 7.41 -10.52 14.79
C ILE A 31 6.94 -9.09 15.11
N SER A 32 7.89 -8.17 15.20
CA SER A 32 7.68 -6.73 15.36
C SER A 32 7.14 -6.08 14.08
N VAL A 33 6.07 -5.30 14.20
CA VAL A 33 5.47 -4.53 13.09
C VAL A 33 6.46 -3.48 12.57
N ALA A 34 7.13 -2.74 13.45
CA ALA A 34 8.15 -1.77 13.10
C ALA A 34 9.34 -2.42 12.35
N SER A 35 9.72 -3.63 12.75
CA SER A 35 10.80 -4.39 12.10
C SER A 35 10.41 -4.89 10.71
N LEU A 36 9.15 -5.30 10.50
CA LEU A 36 8.64 -5.63 9.17
C LEU A 36 8.63 -4.41 8.22
N CYS A 37 8.19 -3.25 8.70
CA CYS A 37 8.23 -2.01 7.91
C CYS A 37 9.69 -1.68 7.51
N SER A 38 10.59 -1.69 8.49
CA SER A 38 12.02 -1.38 8.27
C SER A 38 12.70 -2.38 7.32
N TYR A 39 12.33 -3.66 7.41
CA TYR A 39 12.81 -4.70 6.50
C TYR A 39 12.35 -4.45 5.06
N ALA A 40 11.07 -4.15 4.87
CA ALA A 40 10.51 -3.81 3.56
C ALA A 40 11.15 -2.56 2.96
N ASP A 41 11.29 -1.47 3.71
CA ASP A 41 11.95 -0.24 3.26
C ASP A 41 13.42 -0.46 2.87
N SER A 42 14.13 -1.28 3.64
CA SER A 42 15.52 -1.66 3.34
C SER A 42 15.61 -2.41 2.02
N LEU A 43 14.70 -3.36 1.78
CA LEU A 43 14.64 -4.11 0.52
C LEU A 43 14.33 -3.19 -0.66
N VAL A 44 13.32 -2.30 -0.55
CA VAL A 44 13.00 -1.30 -1.59
C VAL A 44 14.22 -0.45 -1.91
N SER A 45 14.90 0.09 -0.89
CA SER A 45 16.12 0.89 -1.05
C SER A 45 17.24 0.13 -1.76
N ALA A 46 17.46 -1.13 -1.39
CA ALA A 46 18.50 -1.95 -2.00
C ALA A 46 18.21 -2.32 -3.46
N TYR A 47 16.97 -2.74 -3.76
CA TYR A 47 16.58 -3.13 -5.11
C TYR A 47 16.51 -1.94 -6.07
N THR A 48 15.98 -0.79 -5.65
CA THR A 48 15.93 0.42 -6.50
C THR A 48 17.33 0.92 -6.86
N LYS A 49 18.30 0.82 -5.94
CA LYS A 49 19.73 1.08 -6.22
C LYS A 49 20.38 0.01 -7.11
N SER A 50 19.79 -1.18 -7.21
CA SER A 50 20.37 -2.30 -7.96
C SER A 50 20.07 -2.23 -9.47
N VAL A 51 18.99 -1.57 -9.87
CA VAL A 51 18.54 -1.41 -11.26
C VAL A 51 18.92 -0.04 -11.83
N HIS A 52 18.85 0.10 -13.16
CA HIS A 52 19.13 1.37 -13.87
C HIS A 52 20.45 2.07 -13.43
N ARG A 53 21.48 1.29 -13.08
CA ARG A 53 22.74 1.81 -12.48
C ARG A 53 23.52 2.76 -13.37
N LYS A 54 23.37 2.65 -14.69
CA LYS A 54 24.04 3.52 -15.66
C LYS A 54 23.40 4.91 -15.75
N GLU A 55 22.18 5.07 -15.25
CA GLU A 55 21.48 6.35 -15.19
C GLU A 55 21.80 7.01 -13.84
N THR A 56 22.69 8.00 -13.86
CA THR A 56 23.18 8.68 -12.65
C THR A 56 22.33 9.87 -12.22
N GLU A 57 21.52 10.43 -13.12
CA GLU A 57 20.71 11.63 -12.91
C GLU A 57 19.21 11.32 -12.68
N ILE A 58 18.88 10.08 -12.29
CA ILE A 58 17.51 9.68 -11.98
C ILE A 58 17.29 9.48 -10.48
N GLU A 59 16.13 9.93 -10.00
CA GLU A 59 15.68 9.65 -8.64
C GLU A 59 15.15 8.23 -8.52
N ARG A 60 15.30 7.61 -7.35
CA ARG A 60 14.85 6.23 -7.10
C ARG A 60 14.76 5.95 -5.62
N GLY A 61 13.77 5.16 -5.24
CA GLY A 61 13.51 4.84 -3.84
C GLY A 61 12.07 4.42 -3.59
N ALA A 62 11.62 4.63 -2.36
CA ALA A 62 10.23 4.40 -2.00
C ALA A 62 9.33 5.49 -2.59
N SER A 63 8.24 5.10 -3.25
CA SER A 63 7.18 6.05 -3.63
C SER A 63 6.18 6.23 -2.50
N TYR A 64 6.12 5.26 -1.57
CA TYR A 64 5.37 5.28 -0.34
C TYR A 64 6.13 4.40 0.66
N PRO A 65 6.41 4.85 1.89
CA PRO A 65 7.07 4.00 2.88
C PRO A 65 6.28 2.72 3.13
N ALA A 66 6.97 1.63 3.46
CA ALA A 66 6.30 0.39 3.78
C ALA A 66 5.39 0.57 5.01
N THR A 67 4.18 0.03 4.93
CA THR A 67 3.24 0.03 6.06
C THR A 67 2.73 -1.37 6.34
N VAL A 68 2.50 -1.64 7.62
CA VAL A 68 2.01 -2.91 8.14
C VAL A 68 0.84 -2.61 9.08
N SER A 69 -0.37 -2.83 8.59
CA SER A 69 -1.62 -2.49 9.28
C SER A 69 -2.34 -3.76 9.75
N VAL A 70 -2.52 -3.90 11.06
CA VAL A 70 -3.00 -5.13 11.71
C VAL A 70 -4.49 -5.03 12.07
N ASN A 71 -5.24 -6.11 11.82
CA ASN A 71 -6.66 -6.28 12.16
C ASN A 71 -7.55 -5.14 11.66
N ASN A 72 -8.09 -4.32 12.57
CA ASN A 72 -9.02 -3.23 12.26
C ASN A 72 -8.35 -1.92 11.84
N ILE A 73 -7.02 -1.82 11.92
CA ILE A 73 -6.28 -0.70 11.33
C ILE A 73 -6.48 -0.78 9.82
N ILE A 74 -6.88 0.32 9.18
CA ILE A 74 -7.16 0.40 7.75
C ILE A 74 -5.84 0.59 6.98
N GLN A 75 -5.07 1.62 7.31
CA GLN A 75 -3.88 2.02 6.53
C GLN A 75 -2.88 2.88 7.34
N ASN A 76 -1.73 3.17 6.72
CA ASN A 76 -0.69 4.13 7.14
C ASN A 76 0.10 3.77 8.40
N CYS A 77 -0.04 2.55 8.92
CA CYS A 77 0.68 2.09 10.11
C CYS A 77 2.13 1.73 9.79
N SER A 78 3.06 2.60 10.18
CA SER A 78 4.51 2.33 10.19
C SER A 78 5.10 2.83 11.53
N PRO A 79 4.87 2.09 12.62
CA PRO A 79 5.16 2.57 13.97
C PRO A 79 6.67 2.72 14.19
N SER A 80 7.05 3.66 15.06
CA SER A 80 8.40 3.71 15.61
C SER A 80 8.64 2.50 16.54
N PRO A 81 9.90 2.11 16.82
CA PRO A 81 10.18 1.04 17.78
C PRO A 81 9.57 1.28 19.18
N SER A 82 9.35 2.54 19.57
CA SER A 82 8.70 2.91 20.84
C SER A 82 7.18 2.74 20.85
N GLU A 83 6.55 2.65 19.69
CA GLU A 83 5.09 2.52 19.51
C GLU A 83 4.72 1.18 18.86
N ASP A 84 5.66 0.23 18.91
CA ASP A 84 5.59 -1.01 18.18
C ASP A 84 4.60 -2.00 18.80
N THR A 85 4.18 -2.97 17.99
CA THR A 85 3.34 -4.09 18.41
C THR A 85 3.90 -5.38 17.83
N LEU A 86 3.80 -6.47 18.58
CA LEU A 86 4.15 -7.81 18.10
C LEU A 86 2.92 -8.47 17.49
N LEU A 87 3.10 -9.07 16.32
CA LEU A 87 2.05 -9.87 15.68
C LEU A 87 1.63 -11.03 16.58
N GLN A 88 0.33 -11.30 16.62
CA GLN A 88 -0.26 -12.42 17.35
C GLN A 88 -0.74 -13.52 16.40
N GLU A 89 -0.94 -14.72 16.94
CA GLU A 89 -1.54 -15.83 16.19
C GLU A 89 -2.95 -15.43 15.74
N GLY A 90 -3.19 -15.53 14.44
CA GLY A 90 -4.47 -15.22 13.80
C GLY A 90 -4.68 -13.76 13.40
N ASP A 91 -3.72 -12.87 13.64
CA ASP A 91 -3.80 -11.47 13.20
C ASP A 91 -3.92 -11.37 11.67
N VAL A 92 -4.81 -10.49 11.20
CA VAL A 92 -4.91 -10.15 9.78
C VAL A 92 -3.97 -8.99 9.47
N VAL A 93 -2.93 -9.26 8.71
CA VAL A 93 -1.81 -8.35 8.46
C VAL A 93 -1.85 -7.86 7.02
N LYS A 94 -2.01 -6.56 6.85
CA LYS A 94 -1.96 -5.87 5.55
C LYS A 94 -0.57 -5.26 5.37
N ILE A 95 0.14 -5.64 4.32
CA ILE A 95 1.45 -5.08 3.98
C ILE A 95 1.32 -4.30 2.69
N GLU A 96 1.69 -3.03 2.71
CA GLU A 96 1.76 -2.16 1.54
C GLU A 96 3.20 -1.73 1.30
N VAL A 97 3.63 -1.79 0.04
CA VAL A 97 4.94 -1.29 -0.41
C VAL A 97 4.80 -0.49 -1.71
N GLY A 98 5.53 0.61 -1.81
CA GLY A 98 5.59 1.44 -3.01
C GLY A 98 7.02 1.80 -3.38
N ALA A 99 7.35 1.73 -4.67
CA ALA A 99 8.64 2.14 -5.20
C ALA A 99 8.47 3.08 -6.39
N HIS A 100 9.53 3.83 -6.70
CA HIS A 100 9.65 4.55 -7.97
C HIS A 100 11.06 4.45 -8.54
N ILE A 101 11.13 4.53 -9.87
CA ILE A 101 12.36 4.78 -10.63
C ILE A 101 12.06 5.95 -11.55
N ASP A 102 12.78 7.05 -11.38
CA ASP A 102 12.63 8.29 -12.15
C ASP A 102 11.20 8.86 -12.16
N GLY A 103 10.49 8.66 -11.05
CA GLY A 103 9.11 9.11 -10.85
C GLY A 103 8.05 8.14 -11.38
N TYR A 104 8.43 7.04 -12.02
CA TYR A 104 7.50 5.98 -12.46
C TYR A 104 7.17 5.05 -11.28
N VAL A 105 5.97 5.24 -10.73
CA VAL A 105 5.50 4.59 -9.51
C VAL A 105 4.89 3.22 -9.79
N ALA A 106 5.20 2.26 -8.93
CA ALA A 106 4.35 1.09 -8.75
C ALA A 106 4.16 0.87 -7.25
N SER A 107 2.96 0.45 -6.86
CA SER A 107 2.66 0.05 -5.49
C SER A 107 1.76 -1.18 -5.49
N ALA A 108 1.90 -1.98 -4.45
CA ALA A 108 1.04 -3.12 -4.19
C ALA A 108 0.87 -3.34 -2.69
N ALA A 109 -0.25 -3.93 -2.33
CA ALA A 109 -0.52 -4.38 -0.98
C ALA A 109 -1.16 -5.76 -1.00
N HIS A 110 -0.91 -6.53 0.06
CA HIS A 110 -1.44 -7.87 0.20
C HIS A 110 -1.78 -8.16 1.67
N THR A 111 -2.81 -8.96 1.87
CA THR A 111 -3.26 -9.37 3.21
C THR A 111 -2.96 -10.84 3.44
N VAL A 112 -2.37 -11.15 4.60
CA VAL A 112 -2.17 -12.51 5.10
C VAL A 112 -2.65 -12.63 6.55
N VAL A 113 -2.80 -13.86 7.01
CA VAL A 113 -3.01 -14.16 8.43
C VAL A 113 -1.67 -14.56 9.03
N ALA A 114 -1.24 -13.89 10.10
CA ALA A 114 -0.06 -14.29 10.85
C ALA A 114 -0.36 -15.61 11.58
N THR A 115 0.36 -16.67 11.24
CA THR A 115 0.14 -18.00 11.83
C THR A 115 1.40 -18.84 11.85
N ASN A 116 1.55 -19.66 12.89
CA ASN A 116 2.53 -20.75 12.91
C ASN A 116 2.02 -22.04 12.22
N HIS A 117 0.79 -22.02 11.71
CA HIS A 117 0.11 -23.15 11.08
C HIS A 117 -0.41 -22.77 9.68
N PRO A 118 0.47 -22.56 8.68
CA PRO A 118 0.11 -22.00 7.37
C PRO A 118 -0.89 -22.86 6.54
N GLY A 119 -1.14 -24.10 6.95
CA GLY A 119 -2.16 -24.97 6.34
C GLY A 119 -3.51 -25.00 7.07
N ALA A 120 -3.62 -24.36 8.23
CA ALA A 120 -4.87 -24.32 8.98
C ALA A 120 -5.90 -23.45 8.23
N GLU A 121 -7.11 -23.98 8.09
CA GLU A 121 -8.18 -23.26 7.40
C GLU A 121 -8.65 -22.05 8.20
N VAL A 122 -8.87 -20.95 7.50
CA VAL A 122 -9.46 -19.73 8.05
C VAL A 122 -10.86 -19.64 7.44
N GLU A 123 -11.87 -19.88 8.26
CA GLU A 123 -13.28 -19.98 7.83
C GLU A 123 -14.20 -18.95 8.50
N ASP A 124 -13.64 -18.06 9.31
CA ASP A 124 -14.38 -17.04 10.05
C ASP A 124 -14.44 -15.71 9.28
N ARG A 125 -14.85 -14.63 9.96
CA ARG A 125 -14.97 -13.28 9.38
C ARG A 125 -13.67 -12.75 8.77
N ARG A 126 -12.50 -13.28 9.14
CA ARG A 126 -11.22 -12.96 8.47
C ARG A 126 -11.23 -13.46 7.03
N ALA A 127 -11.77 -14.66 6.79
CA ALA A 127 -11.89 -15.23 5.47
C ALA A 127 -12.78 -14.39 4.55
N ASP A 128 -13.89 -13.88 5.09
CA ASP A 128 -14.81 -12.99 4.37
C ASP A 128 -14.13 -11.67 4.00
N ALA A 129 -13.42 -11.03 4.93
CA ALA A 129 -12.69 -9.79 4.68
C ALA A 129 -11.65 -9.95 3.56
N ILE A 130 -10.82 -11.00 3.68
CA ILE A 130 -9.74 -11.29 2.74
C ILE A 130 -10.32 -11.63 1.36
N SER A 131 -11.37 -12.46 1.30
CA SER A 131 -12.04 -12.82 0.05
C SER A 131 -12.68 -11.58 -0.61
N ALA A 132 -13.39 -10.75 0.16
CA ALA A 132 -14.00 -9.52 -0.34
C ALA A 132 -12.96 -8.57 -0.95
N ALA A 133 -11.83 -8.36 -0.26
CA ALA A 133 -10.78 -7.47 -0.74
C ALA A 133 -10.07 -8.05 -1.98
N PHE A 134 -9.82 -9.37 -1.99
CA PHE A 134 -9.24 -10.07 -3.14
C PHE A 134 -10.14 -9.96 -4.38
N TYR A 135 -11.39 -10.43 -4.29
CA TYR A 135 -12.34 -10.35 -5.41
C TYR A 135 -12.64 -8.91 -5.80
N GLY A 136 -12.68 -7.98 -4.83
CA GLY A 136 -12.82 -6.56 -5.09
C GLY A 136 -11.69 -6.02 -5.97
N SER A 137 -10.44 -6.40 -5.68
CA SER A 137 -9.28 -6.02 -6.50
C SER A 137 -9.30 -6.63 -7.89
N GLU A 138 -9.74 -7.89 -8.01
CA GLU A 138 -9.86 -8.60 -9.30
C GLU A 138 -10.99 -8.04 -10.18
N VAL A 139 -12.07 -7.54 -9.56
CA VAL A 139 -13.14 -6.81 -10.24
C VAL A 139 -12.63 -5.44 -10.68
N ALA A 140 -12.07 -4.65 -9.76
CA ALA A 140 -11.69 -3.28 -10.03
C ALA A 140 -10.63 -3.16 -11.14
N VAL A 141 -9.61 -4.02 -11.13
CA VAL A 141 -8.58 -4.03 -12.18
C VAL A 141 -9.15 -4.34 -13.57
N ARG A 142 -10.18 -5.20 -13.68
CA ARG A 142 -10.85 -5.54 -14.94
C ARG A 142 -11.72 -4.41 -15.47
N MET A 143 -12.13 -3.50 -14.59
CA MET A 143 -12.96 -2.34 -14.92
C MET A 143 -12.16 -1.11 -15.36
N ILE A 144 -10.84 -1.07 -15.19
CA ILE A 144 -9.98 0.00 -15.74
C ILE A 144 -9.86 -0.17 -17.25
N ARG A 145 -10.88 0.31 -17.97
CA ARG A 145 -11.03 0.20 -19.42
C ARG A 145 -11.50 1.52 -20.01
N PRO A 146 -11.10 1.84 -21.26
CA PRO A 146 -11.58 3.03 -21.93
C PRO A 146 -13.11 3.13 -21.91
N GLY A 147 -13.64 4.28 -21.49
CA GLY A 147 -15.08 4.55 -21.43
C GLY A 147 -15.81 3.99 -20.19
N GLN A 148 -15.15 3.20 -19.33
CA GLN A 148 -15.71 2.87 -18.01
C GLN A 148 -15.58 4.07 -17.06
N SER A 149 -16.51 4.17 -16.12
CA SER A 149 -16.57 5.29 -15.17
C SER A 149 -16.21 4.85 -13.74
N PRO A 150 -15.66 5.76 -12.92
CA PRO A 150 -15.47 5.52 -11.49
C PRO A 150 -16.75 5.09 -10.77
N ARG A 151 -17.92 5.59 -11.19
CA ARG A 151 -19.23 5.25 -10.61
C ARG A 151 -19.54 3.76 -10.73
N ASN A 152 -19.28 3.18 -11.89
CA ASN A 152 -19.48 1.74 -12.11
C ASN A 152 -18.51 0.93 -11.25
N LEU A 153 -17.24 1.35 -11.17
CA LEU A 153 -16.23 0.67 -10.36
C LEU A 153 -16.61 0.68 -8.87
N VAL A 154 -16.97 1.83 -8.32
CA VAL A 154 -17.38 1.96 -6.91
C VAL A 154 -18.65 1.16 -6.61
N LYS A 155 -19.62 1.15 -7.53
CA LYS A 155 -20.82 0.30 -7.42
C LYS A 155 -20.42 -1.18 -7.35
N ALA A 156 -19.53 -1.65 -8.23
CA ALA A 156 -19.09 -3.04 -8.26
C ALA A 156 -18.33 -3.42 -6.98
N LEU A 157 -17.47 -2.56 -6.45
CA LEU A 157 -16.83 -2.76 -5.15
C LEU A 157 -17.86 -2.90 -4.02
N GLY A 158 -18.91 -2.08 -4.02
CA GLY A 158 -20.02 -2.18 -3.07
C GLY A 158 -20.78 -3.51 -3.16
N LEU A 159 -21.02 -4.02 -4.37
CA LEU A 159 -21.67 -5.33 -4.59
C LEU A 159 -20.80 -6.49 -4.09
N VAL A 160 -19.49 -6.46 -4.36
CA VAL A 160 -18.55 -7.45 -3.82
C VAL A 160 -18.57 -7.41 -2.30
N ALA A 161 -18.39 -6.23 -1.71
CA ALA A 161 -18.38 -6.06 -0.27
C ALA A 161 -19.67 -6.62 0.37
N ALA A 162 -20.84 -6.23 -0.16
CA ALA A 162 -22.13 -6.71 0.33
C ALA A 162 -22.29 -8.25 0.24
N GLY A 163 -21.80 -8.86 -0.84
CA GLY A 163 -21.84 -10.32 -1.03
C GLY A 163 -21.13 -11.09 0.09
N PHE A 164 -19.99 -10.60 0.55
CA PHE A 164 -19.21 -11.18 1.66
C PHE A 164 -19.63 -10.64 3.05
N GLY A 165 -20.73 -9.90 3.13
CA GLY A 165 -21.17 -9.24 4.37
C GLY A 165 -20.17 -8.20 4.88
N CYS A 166 -19.40 -7.59 3.99
CA CYS A 166 -18.39 -6.58 4.26
C CYS A 166 -18.83 -5.19 3.76
N THR A 167 -18.02 -4.19 4.07
CA THR A 167 -18.17 -2.81 3.59
C THR A 167 -16.84 -2.33 3.00
N VAL A 168 -16.89 -1.48 1.98
CA VAL A 168 -15.70 -0.80 1.47
C VAL A 168 -15.24 0.22 2.52
N ALA A 169 -13.95 0.22 2.85
CA ALA A 169 -13.40 1.18 3.81
C ALA A 169 -13.32 2.60 3.22
N GLU A 170 -13.70 3.59 4.02
CA GLU A 170 -13.49 5.02 3.74
C GLU A 170 -12.00 5.38 3.70
N ASP A 171 -11.71 6.57 3.16
CA ASP A 171 -10.36 7.10 2.96
C ASP A 171 -9.44 6.20 2.12
N THR A 172 -10.02 5.31 1.31
CA THR A 172 -9.28 4.52 0.32
C THR A 172 -9.60 5.02 -1.08
N PHE A 173 -8.58 5.03 -1.94
CA PHE A 173 -8.64 5.75 -3.21
C PHE A 173 -8.15 4.91 -4.39
N THR A 174 -8.73 5.17 -5.56
CA THR A 174 -8.12 4.82 -6.84
C THR A 174 -7.47 6.08 -7.37
N CYS A 175 -6.15 6.08 -7.47
CA CYS A 175 -5.36 7.25 -7.80
C CYS A 175 -4.76 7.13 -9.20
N GLN A 176 -4.97 8.16 -10.02
CA GLN A 176 -4.25 8.27 -11.29
C GLN A 176 -2.78 8.53 -11.01
N LEU A 177 -1.90 7.85 -11.76
CA LEU A 177 -0.46 8.03 -11.69
C LEU A 177 0.06 8.74 -12.93
N ASP A 178 1.06 9.59 -12.73
CA ASP A 178 1.96 10.09 -13.77
C ASP A 178 3.39 10.14 -13.20
N ARG A 179 4.38 10.46 -14.03
CA ARG A 179 5.77 10.60 -13.59
C ARG A 179 5.86 11.67 -12.50
N PHE A 180 6.29 11.28 -11.30
CA PHE A 180 6.33 12.12 -10.09
C PHE A 180 4.95 12.58 -9.56
N VAL A 181 3.86 11.93 -9.98
CA VAL A 181 2.51 12.22 -9.50
C VAL A 181 1.85 10.91 -9.05
N MET A 182 1.65 10.77 -7.73
CA MET A 182 0.97 9.59 -7.15
C MET A 182 -0.54 9.75 -6.99
N SER A 183 -1.04 10.97 -7.17
CA SER A 183 -2.46 11.31 -7.08
C SER A 183 -2.74 12.40 -8.11
N GLY A 184 -3.05 11.97 -9.32
CA GLY A 184 -3.40 12.82 -10.45
C GLY A 184 -4.85 13.33 -10.39
N PRO A 185 -5.27 14.16 -11.37
CA PRO A 185 -6.59 14.77 -11.38
C PRO A 185 -7.74 13.75 -11.43
N ASN A 186 -7.54 12.59 -12.07
CA ASN A 186 -8.56 11.54 -12.17
C ASN A 186 -8.55 10.57 -10.97
N THR A 187 -8.31 11.09 -9.77
CA THR A 187 -8.31 10.33 -8.51
C THR A 187 -9.68 10.39 -7.84
N PHE A 188 -10.15 9.26 -7.28
CA PHE A 188 -11.46 9.18 -6.63
C PHE A 188 -11.48 8.20 -5.46
N ALA A 189 -12.38 8.43 -4.50
CA ALA A 189 -12.58 7.54 -3.36
C ALA A 189 -13.26 6.24 -3.78
N ASN A 190 -12.80 5.11 -3.26
CA ASN A 190 -13.36 3.78 -3.53
C ASN A 190 -14.72 3.56 -2.85
N ARG A 191 -15.11 4.48 -1.97
CA ARG A 191 -16.45 4.61 -1.40
C ARG A 191 -16.89 6.07 -1.50
N PHE A 192 -17.98 6.32 -2.22
CA PHE A 192 -18.49 7.68 -2.36
C PHE A 192 -19.28 8.14 -1.13
N ASN A 193 -19.02 9.39 -0.74
CA ASN A 193 -19.90 10.11 0.16
C ASN A 193 -21.11 10.64 -0.66
N PRO A 194 -22.36 10.31 -0.29
CA PRO A 194 -23.55 10.82 -0.97
C PRO A 194 -23.62 12.34 -1.08
N ASP A 195 -23.00 13.06 -0.14
CA ASP A 195 -22.98 14.53 -0.08
C ASP A 195 -21.93 15.16 -1.01
N VAL A 196 -21.02 14.35 -1.58
CA VAL A 196 -19.97 14.80 -2.49
C VAL A 196 -20.37 14.41 -3.91
N PRO A 197 -20.38 15.34 -4.88
CA PRO A 197 -20.61 15.00 -6.28
C PRO A 197 -19.62 13.93 -6.73
N ALA A 198 -20.15 12.80 -7.19
CA ALA A 198 -19.31 11.75 -7.72
C ALA A 198 -18.58 12.23 -8.99
N PRO A 199 -17.32 11.77 -9.20
CA PRO A 199 -16.51 12.17 -10.34
C PRO A 199 -17.24 11.92 -11.66
N ASP A 200 -17.03 12.84 -12.60
CA ASP A 200 -17.61 12.82 -13.95
C ASP A 200 -16.49 12.78 -14.98
N PHE A 201 -15.87 11.61 -15.09
CA PHE A 201 -14.89 11.29 -16.12
C PHE A 201 -14.97 9.79 -16.44
N THR A 202 -14.34 9.39 -17.54
CA THR A 202 -14.14 8.00 -17.91
C THR A 202 -12.65 7.70 -18.01
N PHE A 203 -12.25 6.46 -17.76
CA PHE A 203 -10.87 6.06 -17.99
C PHE A 203 -10.52 6.18 -19.47
N GLU A 204 -9.28 6.57 -19.75
CA GLU A 204 -8.73 6.79 -21.10
C GLU A 204 -7.53 5.88 -21.35
N THR A 205 -7.26 5.59 -22.62
CA THR A 205 -6.11 4.76 -23.01
C THR A 205 -4.81 5.47 -22.66
N GLY A 206 -3.88 4.74 -22.05
CA GLY A 206 -2.56 5.23 -21.65
C GLY A 206 -2.49 5.68 -20.19
N GLU A 207 -3.63 5.85 -19.53
CA GLU A 207 -3.66 6.22 -18.11
C GLU A 207 -3.18 5.07 -17.22
N MET A 208 -2.53 5.43 -16.12
CA MET A 208 -2.05 4.51 -15.11
C MET A 208 -2.78 4.77 -13.79
N TYR A 209 -3.12 3.72 -13.06
CA TYR A 209 -3.84 3.82 -11.80
C TYR A 209 -3.25 2.90 -10.72
N THR A 210 -3.26 3.36 -9.48
CA THR A 210 -3.24 2.47 -8.31
C THR A 210 -4.65 2.30 -7.80
N ILE A 211 -5.06 1.06 -7.56
CA ILE A 211 -6.37 0.73 -6.97
C ILE A 211 -6.15 0.17 -5.58
N ASP A 212 -6.69 0.83 -4.56
CA ASP A 212 -6.61 0.39 -3.16
C ASP A 212 -7.92 -0.27 -2.68
N CYS A 213 -8.05 -1.58 -2.92
CA CYS A 213 -9.24 -2.32 -2.50
C CYS A 213 -9.12 -2.74 -1.03
N THR A 214 -9.72 -1.93 -0.15
CA THR A 214 -9.76 -2.21 1.29
C THR A 214 -11.20 -2.48 1.76
N MET A 215 -11.41 -3.64 2.37
CA MET A 215 -12.72 -4.14 2.80
C MET A 215 -12.72 -4.42 4.30
N SER A 216 -13.82 -4.09 4.96
CA SER A 216 -14.03 -4.25 6.40
C SER A 216 -15.20 -5.17 6.70
N THR A 217 -15.08 -5.99 7.73
CA THR A 217 -16.22 -6.72 8.33
C THR A 217 -17.07 -5.83 9.25
N GLY A 218 -16.61 -4.61 9.49
CA GLY A 218 -17.26 -3.57 10.29
C GLY A 218 -18.09 -2.61 9.45
N SER A 219 -18.09 -1.33 9.86
CA SER A 219 -18.88 -0.31 9.17
C SER A 219 -18.16 0.30 7.97
N GLY A 220 -16.85 0.08 7.85
CA GLY A 220 -16.01 0.71 6.81
C GLY A 220 -15.84 2.21 7.02
N VAL A 221 -16.28 2.75 8.17
CA VAL A 221 -16.15 4.16 8.51
C VAL A 221 -14.80 4.37 9.16
N ALA A 222 -13.98 5.23 8.58
CA ALA A 222 -12.64 5.48 9.06
C ALA A 222 -12.67 6.41 10.29
N ARG A 223 -11.84 6.11 11.27
CA ARG A 223 -11.52 7.02 12.38
C ARG A 223 -10.02 7.07 12.56
N ALA A 224 -9.51 8.21 13.02
CA ALA A 224 -8.12 8.29 13.46
C ALA A 224 -7.88 7.29 14.62
N SER A 225 -6.75 6.61 14.55
CA SER A 225 -6.22 5.83 15.67
C SER A 225 -5.57 6.76 16.71
N THR A 226 -5.10 6.18 17.81
CA THR A 226 -4.30 6.90 18.82
C THR A 226 -2.81 6.97 18.46
N LEU A 227 -2.38 6.31 17.39
CA LEU A 227 -1.00 6.34 16.93
C LEU A 227 -0.71 7.64 16.19
N ASP A 228 0.46 8.22 16.46
CA ASP A 228 0.91 9.40 15.74
C ASP A 228 1.19 9.06 14.26
N PRO A 229 0.92 9.99 13.31
CA PRO A 229 1.30 9.81 11.92
C PRO A 229 2.81 9.60 11.78
N ALA A 230 3.22 8.52 11.12
CA ALA A 230 4.63 8.28 10.78
C ALA A 230 5.00 8.78 9.38
N VAL A 231 4.02 8.75 8.46
CA VAL A 231 4.18 9.06 7.05
C VAL A 231 3.74 10.51 6.78
N TYR A 232 4.58 11.25 6.06
CA TYR A 232 4.36 12.63 5.69
C TYR A 232 4.70 12.85 4.23
N GLN A 233 4.05 13.80 3.58
CA GLN A 233 4.40 14.25 2.23
C GLN A 233 4.57 15.75 2.20
N ARG A 234 5.48 16.23 1.35
CA ARG A 234 5.61 17.64 1.07
C ARG A 234 4.50 18.09 0.12
N ASP A 235 3.78 19.14 0.47
CA ASP A 235 2.93 19.83 -0.50
C ASP A 235 3.79 20.76 -1.35
N VAL A 236 3.97 20.39 -2.62
CA VAL A 236 4.78 21.16 -3.58
C VAL A 236 4.10 22.45 -4.03
N ASN A 237 2.78 22.55 -3.85
CA ASN A 237 1.98 23.70 -4.27
C ASN A 237 1.85 24.75 -3.17
N HIS A 238 2.27 24.42 -1.94
CA HIS A 238 2.20 25.33 -0.81
C HIS A 238 3.56 25.98 -0.52
N GLN A 239 3.55 27.29 -0.25
CA GLN A 239 4.74 28.06 0.12
C GLN A 239 4.46 28.83 1.40
N TYR A 240 5.38 28.72 2.36
CA TYR A 240 5.26 29.41 3.64
C TYR A 240 6.64 29.78 4.20
N ALA A 241 6.77 31.00 4.71
CA ALA A 241 7.98 31.48 5.35
C ALA A 241 8.03 31.02 6.82
N LEU A 242 8.69 29.88 7.06
CA LEU A 242 8.85 29.27 8.40
C LEU A 242 9.58 30.20 9.37
N LYS A 243 9.02 30.37 10.58
CA LYS A 243 9.50 31.30 11.60
C LYS A 243 10.56 30.68 12.51
N LEU A 244 10.43 29.41 12.87
CA LEU A 244 11.40 28.75 13.75
C LEU A 244 12.63 28.27 12.98
N ARG A 245 13.81 28.38 13.61
CA ARG A 245 15.07 27.86 13.05
C ARG A 245 15.02 26.35 12.86
N THR A 246 14.40 25.63 13.80
CA THR A 246 14.21 24.18 13.75
C THR A 246 13.32 23.76 12.58
N SER A 247 12.22 24.48 12.32
CA SER A 247 11.34 24.22 11.18
C SER A 247 12.05 24.43 9.85
N ARG A 248 12.79 25.53 9.68
CA ARG A 248 13.59 25.77 8.46
C ARG A 248 14.61 24.66 8.23
N ALA A 249 15.31 24.22 9.29
CA ALA A 249 16.28 23.13 9.20
C ALA A 249 15.60 21.79 8.85
N LEU A 250 14.45 21.48 9.46
CA LEU A 250 13.69 20.28 9.16
C LEU A 250 13.22 20.26 7.70
N PHE A 251 12.56 21.32 7.26
CA PHE A 251 12.04 21.40 5.89
C PHE A 251 13.16 21.37 4.85
N SER A 252 14.30 22.00 5.13
CA SER A 252 15.50 21.92 4.29
C SER A 252 16.01 20.49 4.14
N GLU A 253 16.02 19.70 5.22
CA GLU A 253 16.46 18.29 5.15
C GLU A 253 15.45 17.42 4.38
N VAL A 254 14.15 17.67 4.56
CA VAL A 254 13.09 17.01 3.78
C VAL A 254 13.30 17.25 2.29
N CYS A 255 13.40 18.52 1.87
CA CYS A 255 13.60 18.88 0.46
C CYS A 255 14.90 18.32 -0.14
N LYS A 256 15.92 18.10 0.68
CA LYS A 256 17.20 17.52 0.24
C LYS A 256 17.14 16.01 0.03
N ARG A 257 16.39 15.29 0.87
CA ARG A 257 16.34 13.82 0.85
C ARG A 257 15.18 13.26 0.04
N TYR A 258 14.06 13.98 0.03
CA TYR A 258 12.80 13.51 -0.52
C TYR A 258 12.26 14.54 -1.50
N SER A 259 11.84 14.08 -2.68
CA SER A 259 11.31 14.96 -3.71
C SER A 259 9.85 15.31 -3.45
N VAL A 260 8.94 14.53 -4.01
CA VAL A 260 7.48 14.73 -3.97
C VAL A 260 6.76 13.57 -3.28
N PHE A 261 7.46 12.45 -3.08
CA PHE A 261 6.89 11.24 -2.53
C PHE A 261 6.82 11.29 -0.99
N PRO A 262 5.81 10.65 -0.39
CA PRO A 262 5.74 10.44 1.04
C PRO A 262 6.98 9.77 1.61
N PHE A 263 7.30 10.12 2.85
CA PHE A 263 8.48 9.68 3.56
C PHE A 263 8.17 9.48 5.05
N LEU A 264 9.06 8.78 5.75
CA LEU A 264 8.94 8.59 7.19
C LEU A 264 9.58 9.77 7.93
N MET A 265 8.82 10.41 8.82
CA MET A 265 9.36 11.52 9.62
C MET A 265 10.51 11.09 10.53
N ARG A 266 10.47 9.84 11.02
CA ARG A 266 11.54 9.27 11.86
C ARG A 266 12.90 9.28 11.18
N ASP A 267 12.98 9.09 9.86
CA ASP A 267 14.25 9.07 9.13
C ASP A 267 14.95 10.45 9.14
N ILE A 268 14.18 11.52 9.33
CA ILE A 268 14.68 12.88 9.49
C ILE A 268 14.99 13.18 10.95
N VAL A 269 14.04 12.89 11.84
CA VAL A 269 14.11 13.24 13.26
C VAL A 269 15.16 12.40 14.01
N ASP A 270 15.30 11.12 13.69
CA ASP A 270 16.29 10.25 14.33
C ASP A 270 17.72 10.59 13.92
N ALA A 271 17.90 11.11 12.70
CA ALA A 271 19.18 11.66 12.26
C ALA A 271 19.54 12.98 12.99
N ASN A 272 18.55 13.73 13.47
CA ASN A 272 18.77 14.97 14.22
C ASN A 272 17.57 15.32 15.12
N GLN A 273 17.59 14.86 16.38
CA GLN A 273 16.47 15.07 17.30
C GLN A 273 16.18 16.56 17.59
N SER A 274 17.17 17.45 17.41
CA SER A 274 17.01 18.90 17.70
C SER A 274 16.00 19.59 16.78
N ILE A 275 15.72 19.02 15.60
CA ILE A 275 14.77 19.60 14.63
C ILE A 275 13.33 19.10 14.81
N LYS A 276 13.07 18.14 15.73
CA LYS A 276 11.74 17.56 15.99
C LYS A 276 10.66 18.61 16.27
N ALA A 277 11.02 19.68 17.01
CA ALA A 277 10.10 20.77 17.33
C ALA A 277 9.59 21.53 16.09
N GLY A 278 10.23 21.37 14.93
CA GLY A 278 9.84 22.01 13.67
C GLY A 278 8.65 21.34 12.97
N VAL A 279 8.31 20.09 13.31
CA VAL A 279 7.25 19.33 12.63
C VAL A 279 5.91 20.04 12.73
N ALA A 280 5.53 20.50 13.93
CA ALA A 280 4.23 21.12 14.17
C ALA A 280 4.01 22.40 13.34
N GLU A 281 5.03 23.23 13.17
CA GLU A 281 4.93 24.43 12.32
C GLU A 281 4.79 24.05 10.85
N CYS A 282 5.57 23.06 10.37
CA CYS A 282 5.51 22.61 8.97
C CYS A 282 4.15 22.01 8.61
N VAL A 283 3.52 21.27 9.54
CA VAL A 283 2.17 20.74 9.37
C VAL A 283 1.12 21.85 9.42
N LYS A 284 1.20 22.73 10.43
CA LYS A 284 0.26 23.85 10.59
C LYS A 284 0.29 24.82 9.40
N SER A 285 1.46 24.99 8.79
CA SER A 285 1.66 25.80 7.59
C SER A 285 1.41 25.05 6.28
N GLN A 286 0.88 23.82 6.34
CA GLN A 286 0.54 22.98 5.18
C GLN A 286 1.72 22.66 4.25
N LEU A 287 2.96 22.91 4.68
CA LEU A 287 4.15 22.49 3.93
C LEU A 287 4.34 20.98 3.97
N LEU A 288 3.93 20.34 5.06
CA LEU A 288 3.94 18.89 5.24
C LEU A 288 2.54 18.38 5.58
N VAL A 289 2.07 17.40 4.82
CA VAL A 289 0.78 16.73 5.01
C VAL A 289 1.02 15.40 5.73
N PRO A 290 0.51 15.22 6.97
CA PRO A 290 0.57 13.95 7.66
C PRO A 290 -0.47 12.96 7.12
N PHE A 291 -0.07 11.70 6.98
CA PHE A 291 -0.97 10.59 6.69
C PHE A 291 -1.37 9.93 8.01
N ALA A 292 -2.58 10.24 8.48
CA ALA A 292 -3.08 9.68 9.72
C ALA A 292 -3.22 8.15 9.62
N VAL A 293 -2.88 7.46 10.71
CA VAL A 293 -3.21 6.03 10.86
C VAL A 293 -4.70 5.93 11.14
N THR A 294 -5.44 5.35 10.22
CA THR A 294 -6.90 5.19 10.34
C THR A 294 -7.25 3.74 10.67
N MET A 295 -8.40 3.57 11.33
CA MET A 295 -8.94 2.28 11.72
C MET A 295 -10.45 2.27 11.56
N ASP A 296 -11.05 1.09 11.46
CA ASP A 296 -12.50 0.96 11.39
C ASP A 296 -13.15 1.39 12.72
N LYS A 297 -14.26 2.12 12.61
CA LYS A 297 -15.03 2.62 13.77
C LYS A 297 -15.58 1.49 14.65
N LYS A 298 -15.97 0.36 14.06
CA LYS A 298 -16.52 -0.79 14.80
C LYS A 298 -15.38 -1.57 15.45
N ALA A 299 -15.40 -1.67 16.77
CA ALA A 299 -14.46 -2.50 17.52
C ALA A 299 -14.60 -3.99 17.15
N GLY A 300 -13.48 -4.71 17.13
CA GLY A 300 -13.44 -6.14 16.77
C GLY A 300 -13.70 -6.44 15.30
N SER A 301 -13.79 -5.43 14.44
CA SER A 301 -13.80 -5.62 12.99
C SER A 301 -12.43 -6.11 12.49
N VAL A 302 -12.45 -6.63 11.28
CA VAL A 302 -11.27 -7.09 10.55
C VAL A 302 -11.26 -6.39 9.21
N VAL A 303 -10.11 -5.83 8.84
CA VAL A 303 -9.90 -5.12 7.58
C VAL A 303 -8.83 -5.83 6.77
N ALA A 304 -9.13 -6.10 5.50
CA ALA A 304 -8.22 -6.65 4.52
C ALA A 304 -8.05 -5.69 3.35
N GLN A 305 -6.86 -5.71 2.74
CA GLN A 305 -6.44 -4.83 1.66
C GLN A 305 -5.72 -5.62 0.56
N PHE A 306 -6.08 -5.34 -0.68
CA PHE A 306 -5.32 -5.68 -1.86
C PHE A 306 -5.16 -4.43 -2.72
N LYS A 307 -3.91 -4.01 -2.94
CA LYS A 307 -3.58 -2.85 -3.76
C LYS A 307 -2.75 -3.28 -4.95
N LEU A 308 -2.98 -2.65 -6.10
CA LEU A 308 -2.29 -2.96 -7.34
C LEU A 308 -2.11 -1.72 -8.21
N THR A 309 -1.16 -1.79 -9.14
CA THR A 309 -0.97 -0.81 -10.21
C THR A 309 -1.40 -1.40 -11.56
N VAL A 310 -2.14 -0.64 -12.37
CA VAL A 310 -2.70 -1.07 -13.65
C VAL A 310 -2.69 0.06 -14.68
N MET A 311 -2.41 -0.30 -15.93
CA MET A 311 -2.52 0.57 -17.10
C MET A 311 -3.87 0.34 -17.78
N CYS A 312 -4.59 1.41 -18.07
CA CYS A 312 -5.74 1.41 -18.96
C CYS A 312 -5.23 1.34 -20.41
N HIS A 313 -5.26 0.16 -21.02
CA HIS A 313 -4.78 -0.03 -22.39
C HIS A 313 -5.96 -0.22 -23.35
N TYR A 314 -5.78 0.11 -24.64
CA TYR A 314 -6.87 0.11 -25.62
C TYR A 314 -7.54 -1.25 -25.80
N SER A 315 -6.79 -2.34 -25.60
CA SER A 315 -7.28 -3.72 -25.70
C SER A 315 -7.88 -4.26 -24.40
N GLY A 316 -7.88 -3.48 -23.32
CA GLY A 316 -8.22 -3.94 -21.97
C GLY A 316 -7.15 -3.56 -20.94
N PRO A 317 -7.40 -3.78 -19.64
CA PRO A 317 -6.45 -3.41 -18.59
C PRO A 317 -5.20 -4.28 -18.66
N ILE A 318 -4.03 -3.67 -18.48
CA ILE A 318 -2.78 -4.39 -18.28
C ILE A 318 -2.31 -4.15 -16.84
N ARG A 319 -2.38 -5.20 -16.02
CA ARG A 319 -1.87 -5.19 -14.66
C ARG A 319 -0.35 -5.01 -14.68
N ILE A 320 0.15 -4.01 -13.97
CA ILE A 320 1.58 -3.70 -13.88
C ILE A 320 2.23 -4.50 -12.76
N THR A 321 1.66 -4.46 -11.55
CA THR A 321 2.13 -5.27 -10.41
C THR A 321 1.42 -6.63 -10.42
N ARG A 322 2.15 -7.74 -10.53
CA ARG A 322 1.53 -9.08 -10.54
C ARG A 322 0.64 -9.32 -9.33
N ALA A 323 -0.51 -9.96 -9.59
CA ALA A 323 -1.37 -10.46 -8.52
C ALA A 323 -0.62 -11.56 -7.75
N LEU A 324 -0.47 -11.37 -6.44
CA LEU A 324 -0.14 -12.49 -5.56
C LEU A 324 -1.45 -13.26 -5.28
N PRO A 325 -1.43 -14.60 -5.39
CA PRO A 325 -2.63 -15.39 -5.17
C PRO A 325 -3.10 -15.25 -3.72
N MET A 326 -4.42 -15.26 -3.51
CA MET A 326 -4.98 -15.44 -2.18
C MET A 326 -4.52 -16.79 -1.60
N ALA A 327 -4.19 -16.82 -0.31
CA ALA A 327 -3.75 -18.05 0.33
C ALA A 327 -4.84 -19.13 0.25
N GLY A 328 -4.46 -20.35 -0.12
CA GLY A 328 -5.41 -21.44 -0.43
C GLY A 328 -6.19 -21.96 0.79
N ASN A 329 -5.77 -21.61 2.00
CA ASN A 329 -6.43 -21.95 3.26
C ASN A 329 -7.51 -20.94 3.68
N ILE A 330 -7.73 -19.87 2.90
CA ILE A 330 -8.83 -18.92 3.12
C ILE A 330 -10.13 -19.49 2.55
N ARG A 331 -11.12 -19.73 3.40
CA ARG A 331 -12.41 -20.36 3.06
C ARG A 331 -13.59 -19.50 3.51
N SER A 332 -14.01 -18.54 2.69
CA SER A 332 -15.29 -17.87 2.94
C SER A 332 -16.44 -18.82 2.61
N ALA A 333 -17.52 -18.77 3.40
CA ALA A 333 -18.78 -19.46 3.08
C ALA A 333 -19.47 -18.85 1.83
N THR A 334 -19.09 -17.63 1.45
CA THR A 334 -19.64 -16.93 0.29
C THR A 334 -18.85 -17.32 -0.97
N VAL A 335 -19.59 -17.67 -2.02
CA VAL A 335 -19.04 -17.91 -3.36
C VAL A 335 -19.61 -16.85 -4.30
N VAL A 336 -18.78 -16.32 -5.20
CA VAL A 336 -19.22 -15.40 -6.25
C VAL A 336 -19.83 -16.23 -7.39
N PRO A 337 -21.14 -16.15 -7.67
CA PRO A 337 -21.73 -16.93 -8.75
C PRO A 337 -21.29 -16.40 -10.11
N GLU A 338 -20.93 -17.28 -11.05
CA GLU A 338 -20.51 -16.89 -12.41
C GLU A 338 -21.60 -16.09 -13.15
N SER A 339 -22.87 -16.39 -12.88
CA SER A 339 -24.02 -15.70 -13.48
C SER A 339 -24.29 -14.31 -12.91
N SER A 340 -23.66 -13.93 -11.79
CA SER A 340 -23.84 -12.62 -11.15
C SER A 340 -23.15 -11.50 -11.94
N GLU A 341 -23.54 -10.23 -11.72
CA GLU A 341 -22.85 -9.05 -12.30
C GLU A 341 -21.34 -9.10 -12.01
N ILE A 342 -20.96 -9.50 -10.79
CA ILE A 342 -19.56 -9.65 -10.39
C ILE A 342 -18.88 -10.81 -11.11
N GLY A 343 -19.55 -11.97 -11.22
CA GLY A 343 -19.03 -13.13 -11.95
C GLY A 343 -18.74 -12.82 -13.42
N GLN A 344 -19.63 -12.06 -14.07
CA GLN A 344 -19.44 -11.61 -15.45
C GLN A 344 -18.25 -10.65 -15.59
N ILE A 345 -18.05 -9.73 -14.62
CA ILE A 345 -16.87 -8.86 -14.62
C ILE A 345 -15.59 -9.68 -14.42
N LEU A 346 -15.57 -10.65 -13.52
CA LEU A 346 -14.41 -11.53 -13.27
C LEU A 346 -14.02 -12.36 -14.50
N ALA A 347 -14.99 -12.68 -15.36
CA ALA A 347 -14.76 -13.38 -16.63
C ALA A 347 -14.11 -12.50 -17.71
N LEU A 348 -14.09 -11.16 -17.53
CA LEU A 348 -13.37 -10.26 -18.44
C LEU A 348 -11.87 -10.52 -18.38
N ASP A 349 -11.21 -10.27 -19.50
CA ASP A 349 -9.76 -10.39 -19.61
C ASP A 349 -9.04 -9.33 -18.76
N CYS A 350 -7.81 -9.65 -18.35
CA CYS A 350 -6.89 -8.72 -17.75
C CYS A 350 -5.49 -9.13 -18.19
N GLY A 351 -4.82 -8.27 -18.96
CA GLY A 351 -3.44 -8.47 -19.35
C GLY A 351 -2.52 -8.36 -18.12
N GLN A 352 -1.33 -8.94 -18.25
CA GLN A 352 -0.29 -8.86 -17.23
C GLN A 352 1.01 -8.38 -17.88
N ALA A 353 1.59 -7.31 -17.34
CA ALA A 353 2.89 -6.83 -17.78
C ALA A 353 3.96 -7.90 -17.55
N ALA A 354 4.85 -8.07 -18.53
CA ALA A 354 6.09 -8.81 -18.33
C ALA A 354 7.00 -8.02 -17.38
N LEU A 355 7.63 -8.72 -16.44
CA LEU A 355 8.51 -8.12 -15.45
C LEU A 355 9.94 -8.62 -15.66
N PRO A 356 10.95 -7.73 -15.61
CA PRO A 356 12.34 -8.13 -15.75
C PRO A 356 12.81 -8.89 -14.50
N ASP A 357 13.82 -9.74 -14.69
CA ASP A 357 14.55 -10.32 -13.57
C ASP A 357 15.33 -9.24 -12.82
N LEU A 358 15.25 -9.27 -11.50
CA LEU A 358 16.01 -8.35 -10.66
C LEU A 358 17.43 -8.86 -10.43
N PRO A 359 18.42 -7.95 -10.37
CA PRO A 359 19.77 -8.32 -9.96
C PRO A 359 19.77 -8.91 -8.54
N ARG A 360 20.64 -9.89 -8.30
CA ARG A 360 20.93 -10.32 -6.93
C ARG A 360 21.52 -9.16 -6.12
N LEU A 361 20.99 -8.94 -4.92
CA LEU A 361 21.53 -7.94 -4.00
C LEU A 361 22.92 -8.38 -3.53
N LYS A 362 23.86 -7.42 -3.51
CA LYS A 362 25.25 -7.68 -3.05
C LYS A 362 25.30 -7.96 -1.55
N THR A 363 24.47 -7.25 -0.78
CA THR A 363 24.33 -7.41 0.65
C THR A 363 22.97 -8.02 0.92
N GLN A 364 22.94 -9.16 1.61
CA GLN A 364 21.68 -9.73 2.07
C GLN A 364 21.13 -8.86 3.19
N ILE A 365 19.86 -8.49 3.08
CA ILE A 365 19.12 -7.82 4.14
C ILE A 365 18.52 -8.91 4.99
N GLN A 366 18.89 -8.95 6.27
CA GLN A 366 18.42 -9.98 7.18
C GLN A 366 16.93 -9.76 7.51
N PRO A 367 16.10 -10.81 7.43
CA PRO A 367 14.72 -10.71 7.86
C PRO A 367 14.62 -10.53 9.38
N PRO A 368 13.55 -9.89 9.87
CA PRO A 368 13.27 -9.86 11.30
C PRO A 368 13.00 -11.27 11.83
N VAL A 369 13.37 -11.49 13.08
CA VAL A 369 13.24 -12.79 13.77
C VAL A 369 12.24 -12.64 14.92
N PRO A 370 11.37 -13.64 15.19
CA PRO A 370 10.40 -13.55 16.28
C PRO A 370 11.12 -13.37 17.63
N THR A 371 10.57 -12.53 18.51
CA THR A 371 11.21 -12.18 19.80
C THR A 371 11.49 -13.41 20.69
N GLN A 372 10.72 -14.49 20.56
CA GLN A 372 10.95 -15.75 21.29
C GLN A 372 12.26 -16.46 20.87
N GLN A 373 12.72 -16.29 19.63
CA GLN A 373 13.99 -16.88 19.16
C GLN A 373 15.23 -16.08 19.58
N GLN A 374 15.10 -14.76 19.80
CA GLN A 374 16.20 -13.90 20.25
C GLN A 374 16.68 -14.24 21.68
N GLN A 375 15.81 -14.81 22.53
CA GLN A 375 16.18 -15.23 23.88
C GLN A 375 16.98 -16.54 23.90
N SER A 376 16.79 -17.43 22.92
CA SER A 376 17.54 -18.68 22.81
C SER A 376 18.99 -18.47 22.34
N SER A 377 19.22 -17.56 21.39
CA SER A 377 20.56 -17.26 20.88
C SER A 377 21.47 -16.52 21.88
N ALA A 378 20.89 -15.88 22.89
CA ALA A 378 21.66 -15.20 23.94
C ALA A 378 22.09 -16.15 25.07
N MET A 379 21.41 -17.29 25.24
CA MET A 379 21.79 -18.31 26.23
C MET A 379 22.87 -19.28 25.73
N ASP A 380 22.99 -19.47 24.41
CA ASP A 380 24.04 -20.30 23.81
C ASP A 380 25.39 -19.57 23.66
N THR A 381 25.48 -18.30 24.06
CA THR A 381 26.72 -17.49 24.05
C THR A 381 27.25 -17.16 25.45
N CYS A 382 26.79 -17.85 26.49
CA CYS A 382 27.28 -17.67 27.87
C CYS A 382 28.04 -18.91 28.35
#